data_AF-A0A820T3D2-F1
#
_entry.id   AF-A0A820T3D2-F1
#
_cell.length_a   1.000
_cell.length_b   1.000
_cell.length_c   1.000
_cell.angle_alpha   90.00
_cell.angle_beta   90.00
_cell.angle_gamma   90.00
#
_symmetry.space_group_name_H-M   'P 1'
#
loop_
_entity.id
_entity.type
_entity.pdbx_description
1 polymer ?
#
loop_
_entity_poly.entity_id
_entity_poly.type
_entity_poly.pdbx_seq_one_letter_code
_entity_poly.pdbx_strand_id
1 'polypeptide(L)'
;CIHDFKTCTTRKILFSYVLRCIIWNTSDVILQETSITGEKMSDIYVKGWLTGIEDDLQKTDVHYRSMDGEGNFNWRFVYDFSFFPAERCISINKKEYFWSYDATEFKVPPVLNLQIWDNDKFSRDDFLGALTLDLNRLYKPAKDSDVCTLDIVNDQLSNYVSIFEIKRLKGWWPCIDLQSGKPQLTGKIELELEILTEKEAIERPAGRGREQPNQHPKLELPQRPETSFLWFTSPYLTFKNIIWKKSKWYLVIIFFLICFIIFLLLFLWSMPKAILSHLLRTFK
;
A
#
# COMPACT_ATOMS: atom_id res chain seq x y z
N CYS A 1 36.20 51.62 -24.89
CA CYS A 1 36.07 50.76 -23.70
C CYS A 1 34.87 49.85 -23.91
N ILE A 2 35.09 48.65 -24.46
CA ILE A 2 34.05 47.63 -24.59
C ILE A 2 34.03 46.92 -23.25
N HIS A 3 32.92 47.07 -22.51
CA HIS A 3 32.69 46.32 -21.29
C HIS A 3 32.45 44.85 -21.65
N ASP A 4 33.46 44.02 -21.38
CA ASP A 4 33.30 42.58 -21.28
C ASP A 4 32.31 42.28 -20.15
N PHE A 5 31.05 42.08 -20.50
CA PHE A 5 30.11 41.35 -19.66
C PHE A 5 30.58 39.89 -19.63
N LYS A 6 31.48 39.58 -18.71
CA LYS A 6 31.69 38.20 -18.27
C LYS A 6 30.34 37.70 -17.77
N THR A 7 29.66 36.89 -18.58
CA THR A 7 28.58 36.04 -18.11
C THR A 7 29.16 35.22 -16.95
N CYS A 8 28.73 35.55 -15.74
CA CYS A 8 28.98 34.72 -14.58
C CYS A 8 28.13 33.47 -14.78
N THR A 9 28.62 32.51 -15.56
CA THR A 9 28.02 31.19 -15.66
C THR A 9 28.30 30.51 -14.32
N THR A 10 27.45 30.78 -13.33
CA THR A 10 27.49 30.11 -12.02
C THR A 10 27.55 28.61 -12.30
N ARG A 11 28.67 27.98 -11.94
CA ARG A 11 28.88 26.55 -12.14
C ARG A 11 27.76 25.81 -11.42
N LYS A 12 26.89 25.15 -12.18
CA LYS A 12 25.81 24.32 -11.64
C LYS A 12 26.43 23.15 -10.89
N ILE A 13 26.30 23.13 -9.56
CA ILE A 13 26.78 22.04 -8.70
C ILE A 13 25.58 21.17 -8.33
N LEU A 14 25.45 20.03 -8.99
CA LEU A 14 24.45 19.02 -8.68
C LEU A 14 25.03 18.02 -7.67
N PHE A 15 24.19 17.58 -6.75
CA PHE A 15 24.52 16.55 -5.77
C PHE A 15 23.57 15.37 -5.94
N SER A 16 24.12 14.17 -5.95
CA SER A 16 23.36 12.92 -5.98
C SER A 16 22.89 12.59 -4.56
N TYR A 17 21.58 12.40 -4.42
CA TYR A 17 20.94 11.98 -3.18
C TYR A 17 20.11 10.72 -3.40
N VAL A 18 19.93 9.98 -2.31
CA VAL A 18 19.05 8.82 -2.22
C VAL A 18 18.03 9.07 -1.12
N LEU A 19 16.74 9.12 -1.47
CA LEU A 19 15.66 9.14 -0.51
C LEU A 19 15.19 7.71 -0.22
N ARG A 20 15.27 7.32 1.05
CA ARG A 20 14.63 6.10 1.55
C ARG A 20 13.34 6.49 2.23
N CYS A 21 12.25 5.87 1.81
CA CYS A 21 10.94 6.02 2.43
C CYS A 21 10.47 4.63 2.88
N ILE A 22 10.36 4.41 4.19
CA ILE A 22 9.85 3.15 4.73
C ILE A 22 8.39 3.36 5.09
N ILE A 23 7.52 2.56 4.46
CA ILE A 23 6.12 2.42 4.81
C ILE A 23 6.04 1.36 5.91
N TRP A 24 5.79 1.80 7.14
CA TRP A 24 5.64 0.90 8.28
C TRP A 24 4.21 0.34 8.30
N ASN A 25 3.25 1.22 8.59
CA ASN A 25 1.87 0.86 8.82
C ASN A 25 0.91 1.88 8.21
N THR A 26 -0.36 1.49 8.05
CA THR A 26 -1.50 2.38 7.82
C THR A 26 -2.52 2.19 8.93
N SER A 27 -3.30 3.23 9.23
CA SER A 27 -4.34 3.22 10.27
C SER A 27 -5.53 4.06 9.81
N ASP A 28 -6.72 3.74 10.31
CA ASP A 28 -7.99 4.42 10.03
C ASP A 28 -8.28 4.60 8.53
N VAL A 29 -7.83 3.66 7.69
CA VAL A 29 -8.12 3.69 6.25
C VAL A 29 -9.59 3.35 6.03
N ILE A 30 -10.28 4.15 5.21
CA ILE A 30 -11.67 3.90 4.85
C ILE A 30 -11.85 2.52 4.19
N LEU A 31 -12.85 1.77 4.64
CA LEU A 31 -13.15 0.43 4.16
C LEU A 31 -14.23 0.48 3.08
N GLN A 32 -13.96 -0.11 1.91
CA GLN A 32 -14.86 -0.07 0.75
C GLN A 32 -15.54 -1.40 0.46
N GLU A 33 -14.88 -2.55 0.64
CA GLU A 33 -15.50 -3.84 0.36
C GLU A 33 -16.41 -4.32 1.51
N THR A 34 -17.36 -5.18 1.16
CA THR A 34 -18.15 -5.96 2.12
C THR A 34 -17.85 -7.44 1.92
N SER A 35 -17.31 -8.10 2.94
CA SER A 35 -17.03 -9.53 2.98
C SER A 35 -18.30 -10.36 2.73
N ILE A 36 -18.10 -11.61 2.32
CA ILE A 36 -19.16 -12.64 2.19
C ILE A 36 -19.94 -12.79 3.51
N THR A 37 -19.31 -12.45 4.64
CA THR A 37 -19.91 -12.47 5.98
C THR A 37 -20.73 -11.23 6.34
N GLY A 38 -20.76 -10.20 5.48
CA GLY A 38 -21.41 -8.91 5.70
C GLY A 38 -20.55 -7.89 6.45
N GLU A 39 -19.31 -8.23 6.82
CA GLU A 39 -18.37 -7.33 7.50
C GLU A 39 -17.59 -6.48 6.47
N LYS A 40 -17.35 -5.19 6.74
CA LYS A 40 -16.55 -4.36 5.83
C LYS A 40 -15.07 -4.71 5.90
N MET A 41 -14.38 -4.71 4.77
CA MET A 41 -12.93 -4.95 4.68
C MET A 41 -12.33 -4.23 3.47
N SER A 42 -11.00 -4.11 3.41
CA SER A 42 -10.27 -3.66 2.21
C SER A 42 -8.92 -4.37 2.08
N ASP A 43 -8.48 -4.56 0.84
CA ASP A 43 -7.18 -5.15 0.45
C ASP A 43 -6.17 -3.99 0.19
N ILE A 44 -5.59 -3.45 1.27
CA ILE A 44 -4.85 -2.17 1.24
C ILE A 44 -3.43 -2.34 0.67
N TYR A 45 -3.02 -1.41 -0.19
CA TYR A 45 -1.62 -1.23 -0.57
C TYR A 45 -1.28 0.25 -0.83
N VAL A 46 0.01 0.58 -0.83
CA VAL A 46 0.51 1.95 -0.99
C VAL A 46 1.35 2.07 -2.26
N LYS A 47 1.10 3.10 -3.06
CA LYS A 47 1.94 3.53 -4.19
C LYS A 47 2.73 4.77 -3.81
N GLY A 48 3.93 4.93 -4.35
CA GLY A 48 4.76 6.11 -4.11
C GLY A 48 5.65 6.49 -5.28
N TRP A 49 5.87 7.80 -5.47
CA TRP A 49 6.80 8.34 -6.46
C TRP A 49 7.26 9.76 -6.10
N LEU A 50 8.39 10.18 -6.68
CA LEU A 50 8.85 11.57 -6.64
C LEU A 50 8.38 12.33 -7.88
N THR A 51 7.91 13.57 -7.70
CA THR A 51 7.51 14.44 -8.80
C THR A 51 8.66 14.64 -9.80
N GLY A 52 8.36 14.41 -11.08
CA GLY A 52 9.32 14.45 -12.19
C GLY A 52 10.01 13.11 -12.50
N ILE A 53 10.06 12.19 -11.53
CA ILE A 53 10.61 10.82 -11.68
C ILE A 53 9.45 9.80 -11.56
N GLU A 54 8.36 10.06 -12.26
CA GLU A 54 7.13 9.23 -12.20
C GLU A 54 7.33 7.84 -12.80
N ASP A 55 8.32 7.68 -13.67
CA ASP A 55 8.70 6.38 -14.26
C ASP A 55 9.23 5.38 -13.21
N ASP A 56 9.74 5.86 -12.08
CA ASP A 56 10.16 5.03 -10.94
C ASP A 56 9.05 4.96 -9.87
N LEU A 57 7.79 4.80 -10.29
CA LEU A 57 6.69 4.53 -9.38
C LEU A 57 6.90 3.18 -8.68
N GLN A 58 6.85 3.18 -7.35
CA GLN A 58 7.03 2.00 -6.51
C GLN A 58 5.72 1.69 -5.77
N LYS A 59 5.52 0.41 -5.44
CA LYS A 59 4.35 -0.06 -4.69
C LYS A 59 4.73 -1.08 -3.62
N THR A 60 3.97 -1.12 -2.54
CA THR A 60 4.11 -2.13 -1.49
C THR A 60 3.54 -3.48 -1.93
N ASP A 61 3.70 -4.50 -1.08
CA ASP A 61 2.81 -5.66 -1.14
C ASP A 61 1.40 -5.29 -0.63
N VAL A 62 0.44 -6.18 -0.88
CA VAL A 62 -0.96 -5.99 -0.48
C VAL A 62 -1.18 -6.58 0.91
N HIS A 63 -1.81 -5.80 1.79
CA HIS A 63 -2.39 -6.29 3.04
C HIS A 63 -3.84 -6.70 2.79
N TYR A 64 -4.09 -8.00 2.69
CA TYR A 64 -5.44 -8.49 2.39
C TYR A 64 -6.35 -8.45 3.63
N ARG A 65 -7.63 -8.14 3.43
CA ARG A 65 -8.70 -8.25 4.43
C ARG A 65 -8.41 -7.46 5.71
N SER A 66 -8.03 -6.21 5.57
CA SER A 66 -8.02 -5.29 6.69
C SER A 66 -9.44 -5.03 7.15
N MET A 67 -9.75 -5.35 8.41
CA MET A 67 -11.09 -5.21 9.00
C MET A 67 -11.27 -3.86 9.71
N ASP A 68 -10.16 -3.28 10.19
CA ASP A 68 -10.15 -2.06 11.01
C ASP A 68 -9.49 -0.88 10.28
N GLY A 69 -9.14 -1.06 8.99
CA GLY A 69 -8.41 -0.05 8.20
C GLY A 69 -6.91 0.00 8.49
N GLU A 70 -6.39 -0.97 9.26
CA GLU A 70 -4.97 -1.14 9.54
C GLU A 70 -4.27 -1.93 8.44
N GLY A 71 -3.04 -1.54 8.11
CA GLY A 71 -2.23 -2.23 7.11
C GLY A 71 -0.77 -2.25 7.50
N ASN A 72 -0.18 -3.44 7.66
CA ASN A 72 1.22 -3.59 8.06
C ASN A 72 2.08 -3.98 6.85
N PHE A 73 3.15 -3.24 6.55
CA PHE A 73 3.94 -3.42 5.32
C PHE A 73 5.42 -3.71 5.56
N ASN A 74 6.07 -2.93 6.42
CA ASN A 74 7.53 -2.93 6.59
C ASN A 74 8.25 -2.88 5.24
N TRP A 75 7.92 -1.89 4.40
CA TRP A 75 8.34 -1.86 3.00
C TRP A 75 9.12 -0.59 2.67
N ARG A 76 10.26 -0.72 2.00
CA ARG A 76 11.13 0.41 1.64
C ARG A 76 10.98 0.83 0.19
N PHE A 77 10.72 2.10 -0.06
CA PHE A 77 10.97 2.74 -1.33
C PHE A 77 12.34 3.40 -1.32
N VAL A 78 13.06 3.31 -2.44
CA VAL A 78 14.40 3.87 -2.62
C VAL A 78 14.41 4.66 -3.93
N TYR A 79 14.59 5.97 -3.83
CA TYR A 79 14.61 6.88 -4.97
C TYR A 79 15.96 7.59 -5.08
N ASP A 80 16.61 7.45 -6.23
CA ASP A 80 17.86 8.12 -6.55
C ASP A 80 17.58 9.36 -7.40
N PHE A 81 18.13 10.53 -7.03
CA PHE A 81 17.91 11.77 -7.79
C PHE A 81 19.05 12.78 -7.66
N SER A 82 19.17 13.65 -8.66
CA SER A 82 20.10 14.78 -8.66
C SER A 82 19.43 16.03 -8.11
N PHE A 83 19.95 16.58 -7.03
CA PHE A 83 19.44 17.77 -6.36
C PHE A 83 20.33 18.98 -6.61
N PHE A 84 19.70 20.15 -6.78
CA PHE A 84 20.39 21.43 -6.89
C PHE A 84 20.13 22.28 -5.64
N PRO A 85 21.05 22.33 -4.66
CA PRO A 85 20.81 22.96 -3.36
C PRO A 85 20.52 24.47 -3.42
N ALA A 86 21.11 25.19 -4.38
CA ALA A 86 20.95 26.63 -4.51
C ALA A 86 19.50 27.03 -4.83
N GLU A 87 18.81 26.23 -5.66
CA GLU A 87 17.41 26.45 -6.04
C GLU A 87 16.44 25.47 -5.35
N ARG A 88 16.97 24.55 -4.54
CA ARG A 88 16.21 23.54 -3.78
C ARG A 88 15.30 22.68 -4.67
N CYS A 89 15.77 22.33 -5.86
CA CYS A 89 15.00 21.57 -6.85
C CYS A 89 15.73 20.29 -7.28
N ILE A 90 14.97 19.29 -7.72
CA ILE A 90 15.50 18.13 -8.45
C ILE A 90 15.79 18.58 -9.90
N SER A 91 16.96 18.21 -10.40
CA SER A 91 17.35 18.40 -11.80
C SER A 91 17.15 17.09 -12.56
N ILE A 92 16.36 17.14 -13.62
CA ILE A 92 16.02 15.98 -14.44
C ILE A 92 16.42 16.27 -15.87
N ASN A 93 17.16 15.34 -16.48
CA ASN A 93 17.47 15.37 -17.90
C ASN A 93 16.46 14.48 -18.63
N LYS A 94 15.45 15.08 -19.27
CA LYS A 94 14.48 14.34 -20.09
C LYS A 94 14.48 14.88 -21.51
N LYS A 95 14.34 13.97 -22.48
CA LYS A 95 14.07 14.35 -23.87
C LYS A 95 12.59 14.72 -23.95
N GLU A 96 12.28 15.92 -24.46
CA GLU A 96 10.91 16.40 -24.58
C GLU A 96 10.03 15.50 -25.46
N TYR A 97 10.63 14.87 -26.47
CA TYR A 97 9.97 13.92 -27.33
C TYR A 97 10.91 12.74 -27.61
N PHE A 98 10.34 11.58 -27.95
CA PHE A 98 11.13 10.39 -28.31
C PHE A 98 12.12 10.66 -29.47
N TRP A 99 11.81 11.64 -30.33
CA TRP A 99 12.62 12.05 -31.48
C TRP A 99 13.47 13.30 -31.23
N SER A 100 13.44 13.91 -30.04
CA SER A 100 14.29 15.06 -29.75
C SER A 100 15.74 14.60 -29.58
N TYR A 101 16.65 15.23 -30.32
CA TYR A 101 18.08 14.93 -30.23
C TYR A 101 18.65 15.47 -28.91
N ASP A 102 18.20 16.65 -28.51
CA ASP A 102 18.62 17.33 -27.30
C ASP A 102 17.73 16.94 -26.09
N ALA A 103 18.38 16.65 -24.96
CA ALA A 103 17.72 16.47 -23.68
C ALA A 103 17.60 17.84 -23.00
N THR A 104 16.37 18.22 -22.62
CA THR A 104 16.12 19.45 -21.88
C THR A 104 16.22 19.18 -20.38
N GLU A 105 16.87 20.12 -19.68
CA GLU A 105 17.00 20.10 -18.23
C GLU A 105 15.73 20.69 -17.59
N PHE A 106 14.95 19.85 -16.94
CA PHE A 106 13.80 20.27 -16.15
C PHE A 106 14.18 20.37 -14.68
N LYS A 107 13.68 21.43 -14.03
CA LYS A 107 13.81 21.63 -12.59
C LYS A 107 12.44 21.50 -11.96
N VAL A 108 12.33 20.60 -10.99
CA VAL A 108 11.06 20.32 -10.31
C VAL A 108 11.27 20.37 -8.79
N PRO A 109 10.26 20.77 -8.00
CA PRO A 109 10.35 20.69 -6.56
C PRO A 109 10.44 19.22 -6.11
N PRO A 110 11.21 18.92 -5.04
CA PRO A 110 11.36 17.57 -4.51
C PRO A 110 10.12 17.18 -3.72
N VAL A 111 9.07 16.75 -4.40
CA VAL A 111 7.79 16.36 -3.78
C VAL A 111 7.62 14.84 -3.84
N LEU A 112 7.43 14.22 -2.68
CA LEU A 112 7.07 12.81 -2.53
C LEU A 112 5.55 12.67 -2.50
N ASN A 113 5.02 11.86 -3.40
CA ASN A 113 3.61 11.53 -3.47
C ASN A 113 3.42 10.09 -3.04
N LEU A 114 2.48 9.87 -2.12
CA LEU A 114 2.07 8.56 -1.64
C LEU A 114 0.55 8.45 -1.80
N GLN A 115 0.06 7.29 -2.20
CA GLN A 115 -1.36 7.03 -2.35
C GLN A 115 -1.73 5.67 -1.77
N ILE A 116 -2.84 5.62 -1.06
CA ILE A 116 -3.45 4.40 -0.53
C ILE A 116 -4.52 3.94 -1.52
N TRP A 117 -4.51 2.65 -1.84
CA TRP A 117 -5.41 2.02 -2.81
C TRP A 117 -6.00 0.73 -2.24
N ASP A 118 -7.22 0.40 -2.68
CA ASP A 118 -7.85 -0.91 -2.48
C ASP A 118 -7.56 -1.82 -3.68
N ASN A 119 -7.03 -3.01 -3.43
CA ASN A 119 -6.70 -3.98 -4.47
C ASN A 119 -7.90 -4.88 -4.77
N ASP A 120 -8.73 -4.42 -5.68
CA ASP A 120 -9.87 -5.17 -6.19
C ASP A 120 -9.43 -6.33 -7.10
N LYS A 121 -10.08 -7.49 -6.95
CA LYS A 121 -9.76 -8.67 -7.78
C LYS A 121 -10.42 -8.66 -9.16
N PHE A 122 -11.57 -8.00 -9.28
CA PHE A 122 -12.44 -8.10 -10.46
C PHE A 122 -12.79 -6.74 -11.08
N SER A 123 -12.46 -5.64 -10.41
CA SER A 123 -12.67 -4.24 -10.82
C SER A 123 -11.34 -3.50 -10.90
N ARG A 124 -11.40 -2.21 -11.27
CA ARG A 124 -10.24 -1.33 -11.13
C ARG A 124 -10.05 -1.01 -9.67
N ASP A 125 -8.82 -1.04 -9.20
CA ASP A 125 -8.44 -0.61 -7.86
C ASP A 125 -9.03 0.76 -7.53
N ASP A 126 -9.61 0.88 -6.35
CA ASP A 126 -10.21 2.11 -5.88
C ASP A 126 -9.21 2.96 -5.09
N PHE A 127 -9.25 4.27 -5.34
CA PHE A 127 -8.40 5.23 -4.64
C PHE A 127 -8.99 5.52 -3.25
N LEU A 128 -8.18 5.36 -2.21
CA LEU A 128 -8.60 5.58 -0.82
C LEU A 128 -8.11 6.92 -0.26
N GLY A 129 -6.90 7.35 -0.61
CA GLY A 129 -6.36 8.62 -0.12
C GLY A 129 -4.97 8.95 -0.66
N ALA A 130 -4.59 10.21 -0.56
CA ALA A 130 -3.28 10.70 -0.99
C ALA A 130 -2.57 11.48 0.11
N LEU A 131 -1.25 11.40 0.08
CA LEU A 131 -0.34 12.18 0.91
C LEU A 131 0.75 12.77 0.01
N THR A 132 0.85 14.08 0.00
CA THR A 132 1.87 14.82 -0.75
C THR A 132 2.78 15.57 0.21
N LEU A 133 4.07 15.32 0.12
CA LEU A 133 5.10 15.84 1.03
C LEU A 133 6.19 16.58 0.24
N ASP A 134 6.27 17.90 0.42
CA ASP A 134 7.42 18.68 -0.07
C ASP A 134 8.63 18.46 0.83
N LEU A 135 9.66 17.81 0.31
CA LEU A 135 10.88 17.46 1.05
C LEU A 135 11.65 18.69 1.54
N ASN A 136 11.46 19.86 0.92
CA ASN A 136 12.03 21.11 1.41
C ASN A 136 11.28 21.69 2.61
N ARG A 137 9.98 21.39 2.73
CA ARG A 137 9.04 22.00 3.67
C ARG A 137 8.10 20.94 4.24
N LEU A 138 8.64 19.98 4.98
CA LEU A 138 7.85 18.97 5.66
C LEU A 138 7.24 19.54 6.92
N TYR A 139 5.93 19.37 7.10
CA TYR A 139 5.32 19.53 8.41
C TYR A 139 5.70 18.33 9.29
N LYS A 140 5.87 18.58 10.59
CA LYS A 140 6.27 17.52 11.54
C LYS A 140 5.15 16.47 11.64
N PRO A 141 5.48 15.18 11.56
CA PRO A 141 4.50 14.12 11.74
C PRO A 141 4.00 14.05 13.19
N ALA A 142 2.84 13.44 13.39
CA ALA A 142 2.40 13.00 14.71
C ALA A 142 3.26 11.81 15.19
N LYS A 143 3.44 11.69 16.51
CA LYS A 143 4.14 10.55 17.09
C LYS A 143 3.31 9.27 17.07
N ASP A 144 1.99 9.42 17.25
CA ASP A 144 1.03 8.33 17.35
C ASP A 144 -0.12 8.55 16.35
N SER A 145 -0.78 7.46 15.95
CA SER A 145 -1.93 7.48 15.03
C SER A 145 -3.09 8.32 15.58
N ASP A 146 -3.34 8.24 16.89
CA ASP A 146 -4.50 8.87 17.53
C ASP A 146 -4.40 10.41 17.53
N VAL A 147 -3.18 10.93 17.60
CA VAL A 147 -2.89 12.38 17.59
C VAL A 147 -2.85 12.92 16.15
N CYS A 148 -2.74 12.05 15.15
CA CYS A 148 -2.66 12.42 13.75
C CYS A 148 -4.03 12.91 13.22
N THR A 149 -4.26 14.22 13.22
CA THR A 149 -5.47 14.86 12.67
C THR A 149 -5.16 15.78 11.48
N LEU A 150 -6.20 16.21 10.77
CA LEU A 150 -6.07 17.20 9.68
C LEU A 150 -5.55 18.55 10.16
N ASP A 151 -5.66 18.84 11.46
CA ASP A 151 -5.18 20.10 12.04
C ASP A 151 -3.67 20.25 11.87
N ILE A 152 -2.92 19.14 11.83
CA ILE A 152 -1.46 19.13 11.58
C ILE A 152 -1.15 19.72 10.20
N VAL A 153 -2.04 19.53 9.22
CA VAL A 153 -1.89 20.07 7.86
C VAL A 153 -2.27 21.55 7.81
N ASN A 154 -3.26 21.96 8.62
CA ASN A 154 -3.78 23.33 8.65
C ASN A 154 -2.98 24.25 9.58
N ASP A 155 -2.26 23.71 10.57
CA ASP A 155 -1.35 24.42 11.47
C ASP A 155 -0.05 24.79 10.73
N GLN A 156 -0.22 25.58 9.68
CA GLN A 156 0.77 25.99 8.69
C GLN A 156 1.79 27.00 9.25
N LEU A 157 1.67 27.41 10.52
CA LEU A 157 2.20 28.70 10.96
C LEU A 157 3.55 28.69 11.69
N SER A 158 4.21 27.56 11.99
CA SER A 158 5.56 27.71 12.61
C SER A 158 6.59 26.57 12.56
N ASN A 159 6.32 25.38 12.01
CA ASN A 159 7.25 24.24 12.21
C ASN A 159 7.53 23.38 10.97
N TYR A 160 7.72 24.00 9.81
CA TYR A 160 8.27 23.29 8.66
C TYR A 160 9.74 22.94 8.86
N VAL A 161 10.13 21.78 8.35
CA VAL A 161 11.50 21.27 8.42
C VAL A 161 11.89 20.73 7.05
N SER A 162 13.12 21.00 6.62
CA SER A 162 13.66 20.39 5.40
C SER A 162 14.27 19.03 5.71
N ILE A 163 13.92 17.99 4.96
CA ILE A 163 14.54 16.67 5.13
C ILE A 163 16.07 16.73 4.94
N PHE A 164 16.54 17.64 4.09
CA PHE A 164 17.95 17.84 3.79
C PHE A 164 18.74 18.37 5.01
N GLU A 165 18.06 19.02 5.96
CA GLU A 165 18.66 19.54 7.21
C GLU A 165 18.64 18.50 8.33
N ILE A 166 17.49 17.84 8.56
CA ILE A 166 17.35 16.85 9.66
C ILE A 166 17.80 15.44 9.32
N LYS A 167 18.01 15.13 8.03
CA LYS A 167 18.41 13.83 7.48
C LYS A 167 17.42 12.67 7.64
N ARG A 168 16.71 12.56 8.76
CA ARG A 168 15.76 11.48 9.04
C ARG A 168 14.54 11.98 9.80
N LEU A 169 13.36 11.49 9.42
CA LEU A 169 12.09 11.85 10.04
C LEU A 169 11.15 10.65 10.07
N LYS A 170 10.60 10.32 11.23
CA LYS A 170 9.64 9.22 11.41
C LYS A 170 8.38 9.73 12.11
N GLY A 171 7.22 9.24 11.68
CA GLY A 171 5.96 9.40 12.39
C GLY A 171 4.74 9.16 11.50
N TRP A 172 3.60 9.68 11.93
CA TRP A 172 2.31 9.54 11.26
C TRP A 172 1.94 10.79 10.47
N TRP A 173 1.45 10.55 9.25
CA TRP A 173 0.94 11.58 8.36
C TRP A 173 -0.51 11.28 7.94
N PRO A 174 -1.38 12.30 7.91
CA PRO A 174 -2.76 12.14 7.46
C PRO A 174 -2.84 12.05 5.93
N CYS A 175 -3.59 11.09 5.42
CA CYS A 175 -3.97 10.99 4.02
C CYS A 175 -5.31 11.64 3.78
N ILE A 176 -5.40 12.39 2.68
CA ILE A 176 -6.55 13.21 2.35
C ILE A 176 -7.12 12.73 1.02
N ASP A 177 -8.43 12.62 0.95
CA ASP A 177 -9.14 12.59 -0.32
C ASP A 177 -9.56 14.00 -0.72
N LEU A 178 -9.22 14.38 -1.95
CA LEU A 178 -9.60 15.65 -2.57
C LEU A 178 -10.69 15.48 -3.63
N GLN A 179 -11.05 14.24 -4.01
CA GLN A 179 -12.06 13.98 -5.06
C GLN A 179 -13.46 14.41 -4.62
N SER A 180 -13.75 14.33 -3.32
CA SER A 180 -15.03 14.74 -2.72
C SER A 180 -15.21 16.26 -2.57
N GLY A 181 -14.25 17.08 -3.01
CA GLY A 181 -14.33 18.55 -3.05
C GLY A 181 -14.08 19.26 -1.71
N LYS A 182 -14.09 18.55 -0.58
CA LYS A 182 -13.60 19.03 0.72
C LYS A 182 -12.50 18.08 1.20
N PRO A 183 -11.40 18.58 1.78
CA PRO A 183 -10.36 17.71 2.32
C PRO A 183 -10.93 16.88 3.47
N GLN A 184 -11.05 15.57 3.26
CA GLN A 184 -11.46 14.61 4.28
C GLN A 184 -10.30 13.67 4.60
N LEU A 185 -10.14 13.36 5.90
CA LEU A 185 -9.16 12.38 6.36
C LEU A 185 -9.68 11.00 5.99
N THR A 186 -8.98 10.31 5.09
CA THR A 186 -9.39 8.97 4.61
C THR A 186 -8.46 7.85 5.05
N GLY A 187 -7.34 8.20 5.69
CA GLY A 187 -6.42 7.25 6.29
C GLY A 187 -5.22 7.96 6.88
N LYS A 188 -4.35 7.20 7.54
CA LYS A 188 -3.09 7.66 8.11
C LYS A 188 -1.99 6.70 7.69
N ILE A 189 -0.78 7.20 7.43
CA ILE A 189 0.38 6.37 7.12
C ILE A 189 1.51 6.67 8.11
N GLU A 190 2.05 5.62 8.70
CA GLU A 190 3.31 5.67 9.45
C GLU A 190 4.46 5.53 8.46
N LEU A 191 5.27 6.57 8.37
CA LEU A 191 6.38 6.66 7.44
C LEU A 191 7.69 6.94 8.17
N GLU A 192 8.77 6.55 7.53
CA GLU A 192 10.10 7.00 7.90
C GLU A 192 10.88 7.42 6.66
N LEU A 193 11.24 8.69 6.61
CA LEU A 193 12.03 9.30 5.55
C LEU A 193 13.48 9.42 6.01
N GLU A 194 14.43 8.98 5.19
CA GLU A 194 15.86 9.19 5.38
C GLU A 194 16.46 9.67 4.06
N ILE A 195 17.15 10.82 4.08
CA ILE A 195 17.88 11.34 2.92
C ILE A 195 19.37 11.11 3.10
N LEU A 196 19.98 10.53 2.07
CA LEU A 196 21.39 10.14 2.06
C LEU A 196 22.11 10.79 0.90
N THR A 197 23.34 11.21 1.13
CA THR A 197 24.27 11.52 0.05
C THR A 197 24.71 10.24 -0.65
N GLU A 198 25.18 10.36 -1.88
CA GLU A 198 25.74 9.24 -2.65
C GLU A 198 26.78 8.42 -1.86
N LYS A 199 27.68 9.09 -1.12
CA LYS A 199 28.68 8.41 -0.29
C LYS A 199 28.05 7.59 0.83
N GLU A 200 27.10 8.17 1.57
CA GLU A 200 26.39 7.49 2.66
C GLU A 200 25.55 6.31 2.14
N ALA A 201 24.99 6.44 0.93
CA ALA A 201 24.21 5.38 0.30
C ALA A 201 25.07 4.17 -0.11
N ILE A 202 26.30 4.42 -0.61
CA ILE A 202 27.28 3.38 -0.93
C ILE A 202 27.77 2.67 0.34
N GLU A 203 28.03 3.41 1.42
CA GLU A 203 28.47 2.84 2.69
C GLU A 203 27.39 1.99 3.37
N ARG A 204 26.12 2.42 3.26
CA ARG A 204 24.98 1.74 3.89
C ARG A 204 23.98 1.28 2.84
N PRO A 205 24.30 0.32 1.96
CA PRO A 205 23.42 -0.02 0.86
C PRO A 205 22.10 -0.62 1.37
N ALA A 206 20.99 -0.29 0.71
CA ALA A 206 19.66 -0.77 1.04
C ALA A 206 18.88 -1.16 -0.22
N GLY A 207 18.31 -2.37 -0.22
CA GLY A 207 17.43 -2.87 -1.28
C GLY A 207 16.01 -2.29 -1.18
N ARG A 208 15.26 -2.44 -2.27
CA ARG A 208 13.83 -2.08 -2.34
C ARG A 208 12.99 -3.08 -1.54
N GLY A 209 11.88 -2.61 -1.00
CA GLY A 209 10.99 -3.41 -0.16
C GLY A 209 11.73 -4.02 1.02
N ARG A 210 11.81 -5.35 1.01
CA ARG A 210 12.48 -6.19 2.02
C ARG A 210 13.66 -6.97 1.42
N GLU A 211 14.06 -6.63 0.19
CA GLU A 211 15.12 -7.29 -0.56
C GLU A 211 16.51 -6.98 0.02
N GLN A 212 17.46 -7.87 -0.24
CA GLN A 212 18.86 -7.64 0.13
C GLN A 212 19.45 -6.51 -0.74
N PRO A 213 20.29 -5.62 -0.19
CA PRO A 213 20.76 -5.56 1.20
C PRO A 213 19.73 -4.96 2.17
N ASN A 214 19.43 -5.65 3.26
CA ASN A 214 18.35 -5.28 4.20
C ASN A 214 18.90 -5.14 5.64
N GLN A 215 19.84 -4.21 5.84
CA GLN A 215 20.51 -4.03 7.15
C GLN A 215 20.30 -2.63 7.76
N HIS A 216 19.98 -1.62 6.96
CA HIS A 216 19.93 -0.22 7.41
C HIS A 216 18.59 0.46 7.12
N PRO A 217 17.53 0.23 7.93
CA PRO A 217 17.38 -0.79 8.96
C PRO A 217 16.98 -2.15 8.36
N LYS A 218 16.98 -3.21 9.18
CA LYS A 218 16.47 -4.53 8.82
C LYS A 218 14.93 -4.50 8.85
N LEU A 219 14.31 -4.73 7.70
CA LEU A 219 12.86 -4.82 7.54
C LEU A 219 12.44 -6.29 7.51
N GLU A 220 11.85 -6.75 8.61
CA GLU A 220 11.30 -8.10 8.70
C GLU A 220 9.90 -8.14 8.09
N LEU A 221 9.44 -9.35 7.77
CA LEU A 221 8.06 -9.54 7.32
C LEU A 221 7.11 -9.05 8.43
N PRO A 222 6.08 -8.24 8.07
CA PRO A 222 5.14 -7.73 9.04
C PRO A 222 4.35 -8.88 9.67
N GLN A 223 4.05 -8.75 10.97
CA GLN A 223 3.14 -9.68 11.64
C GLN A 223 1.71 -9.33 11.21
N ARG A 224 1.09 -10.22 10.42
CA ARG A 224 -0.30 -10.07 9.94
C ARG A 224 -1.14 -11.23 10.49
N PRO A 225 -2.43 -11.00 10.82
CA PRO A 225 -3.29 -12.06 11.35
C PRO A 225 -3.53 -13.15 10.30
N GLU A 226 -3.76 -14.39 10.72
CA GLU A 226 -3.97 -15.53 9.80
C GLU A 226 -5.22 -15.42 8.90
N THR A 227 -6.05 -14.40 9.11
CA THR A 227 -7.21 -14.10 8.27
C THR A 227 -6.86 -13.24 7.06
N SER A 228 -5.71 -12.56 7.06
CA SER A 228 -5.25 -11.63 6.02
C SER A 228 -4.63 -12.32 4.80
N PHE A 229 -5.01 -13.57 4.51
CA PHE A 229 -4.49 -14.31 3.35
C PHE A 229 -5.48 -14.27 2.19
N LEU A 230 -4.94 -14.27 0.98
CA LEU A 230 -5.68 -14.61 -0.23
C LEU A 230 -6.35 -15.97 -0.05
N TRP A 231 -7.67 -16.02 -0.23
CA TRP A 231 -8.42 -17.25 -0.01
C TRP A 231 -7.96 -18.41 -0.92
N PHE A 232 -7.43 -18.10 -2.10
CA PHE A 232 -6.98 -19.09 -3.09
C PHE A 232 -5.56 -19.62 -2.83
N THR A 233 -4.69 -18.84 -2.18
CA THR A 233 -3.33 -19.32 -1.85
C THR A 233 -3.34 -20.31 -0.69
N SER A 234 -4.39 -20.28 0.13
CA SER A 234 -4.53 -21.16 1.29
C SER A 234 -5.97 -21.67 1.46
N PRO A 235 -6.44 -22.57 0.57
CA PRO A 235 -7.82 -23.09 0.62
C PRO A 235 -8.13 -23.79 1.96
N TYR A 236 -7.13 -24.47 2.55
CA TYR A 236 -7.27 -25.11 3.87
C TYR A 236 -7.49 -24.11 5.01
N LEU A 237 -6.71 -23.02 5.06
CA LEU A 237 -6.85 -21.98 6.09
C LEU A 237 -8.19 -21.25 5.94
N THR A 238 -8.60 -20.96 4.71
CA THR A 238 -9.92 -20.39 4.40
C THR A 238 -11.04 -21.30 4.89
N PHE A 239 -10.98 -22.60 4.59
CA PHE A 239 -11.97 -23.56 5.07
C PHE A 239 -12.02 -23.64 6.60
N LYS A 240 -10.86 -23.73 7.27
CA LYS A 240 -10.78 -23.83 8.74
C LYS A 240 -11.26 -22.55 9.45
N ASN A 241 -10.86 -21.38 8.97
CA ASN A 241 -11.08 -20.13 9.70
C ASN A 241 -12.41 -19.44 9.32
N ILE A 242 -12.92 -19.62 8.10
CA ILE A 242 -14.16 -18.97 7.63
C ILE A 242 -15.31 -19.97 7.61
N ILE A 243 -15.18 -21.06 6.86
CA ILE A 243 -16.29 -22.00 6.60
C ILE A 243 -16.59 -22.85 7.85
N TRP A 244 -15.57 -23.40 8.49
CA TRP A 244 -15.74 -24.30 9.64
C TRP A 244 -16.21 -23.57 10.90
N LYS A 245 -15.75 -22.33 11.15
CA LYS A 245 -16.23 -21.55 12.30
C LYS A 245 -17.71 -21.17 12.18
N LYS A 246 -18.17 -20.72 11.02
CA LYS A 246 -19.54 -20.22 10.82
C LYS A 246 -20.55 -21.32 10.44
N SER A 247 -20.13 -22.32 9.67
CA SER A 247 -21.06 -23.28 9.02
C SER A 247 -20.87 -24.75 9.43
N LYS A 248 -20.14 -25.06 10.52
CA LYS A 248 -19.91 -26.46 10.96
C LYS A 248 -21.20 -27.28 11.08
N TRP A 249 -22.26 -26.71 11.65
CA TRP A 249 -23.52 -27.43 11.84
C TRP A 249 -24.26 -27.68 10.53
N TYR A 250 -24.26 -26.71 9.60
CA TYR A 250 -24.85 -26.89 8.28
C TYR A 250 -24.11 -27.95 7.47
N LEU A 251 -22.77 -27.97 7.50
CA LEU A 251 -21.97 -29.00 6.83
C LEU A 251 -22.24 -30.39 7.41
N VAL A 252 -22.34 -30.51 8.73
CA VAL A 252 -22.69 -31.76 9.40
C VAL A 252 -24.10 -32.22 9.01
N ILE A 253 -25.08 -31.32 8.98
CA ILE A 253 -26.47 -31.64 8.58
C ILE A 253 -26.52 -32.12 7.13
N ILE A 254 -25.85 -31.41 6.21
CA ILE A 254 -25.79 -31.80 4.78
C ILE A 254 -25.13 -33.17 4.61
N PHE A 255 -24.04 -33.44 5.34
CA PHE A 255 -23.38 -34.75 5.31
C PHE A 255 -24.34 -35.88 5.74
N PHE A 256 -25.03 -35.71 6.87
CA PHE A 256 -26.01 -36.69 7.33
C PHE A 256 -27.20 -36.85 6.36
N LEU A 257 -27.67 -35.76 5.76
CA LEU A 257 -28.72 -35.79 4.74
C LEU A 257 -28.30 -36.61 3.51
N ILE A 258 -27.08 -36.40 3.01
CA ILE A 258 -26.53 -37.16 1.87
C ILE A 258 -26.40 -38.64 2.23
N CYS A 259 -25.85 -38.96 3.40
CA CYS A 259 -25.77 -40.35 3.89
C CYS A 259 -27.15 -41.01 3.97
N PHE A 260 -28.16 -40.27 4.44
CA PHE A 260 -29.53 -40.76 4.52
C PHE A 260 -30.15 -41.02 3.14
N ILE A 261 -29.93 -40.12 2.16
CA ILE A 261 -30.39 -40.32 0.78
C ILE A 261 -29.72 -41.54 0.15
N ILE A 262 -28.40 -41.70 0.31
CA ILE A 262 -27.66 -42.86 -0.19
C ILE A 262 -28.20 -44.14 0.46
N PHE A 263 -28.44 -44.13 1.76
CA PHE A 263 -29.05 -45.25 2.47
C PHE A 263 -30.42 -45.61 1.89
N LEU A 264 -31.30 -44.63 1.65
CA LEU A 264 -32.61 -44.87 1.04
C LEU A 264 -32.50 -45.46 -0.38
N LEU A 265 -31.56 -44.98 -1.20
CA LEU A 265 -31.34 -45.50 -2.54
C LEU A 265 -30.85 -46.95 -2.51
N LEU A 266 -29.89 -47.27 -1.64
CA LEU A 266 -29.39 -48.63 -1.47
C LEU A 266 -30.46 -49.57 -0.91
N PHE A 267 -31.26 -49.07 0.04
CA PHE A 267 -32.39 -49.80 0.60
C PHE A 267 -33.41 -50.14 -0.48
N LEU A 268 -33.85 -49.16 -1.28
CA LEU A 268 -34.77 -49.38 -2.39
C LEU A 268 -34.20 -50.34 -3.45
N TRP A 269 -32.90 -50.26 -3.72
CA TRP A 269 -32.23 -51.15 -4.67
C TRP A 269 -32.13 -52.60 -4.16
N SER A 270 -31.91 -52.78 -2.85
CA SER A 270 -31.76 -54.09 -2.21
C SER A 270 -33.09 -54.73 -1.80
N MET A 271 -34.21 -54.00 -1.92
CA MET A 271 -35.54 -54.52 -1.59
C MET A 271 -35.96 -55.66 -2.55
N PRO A 272 -36.35 -56.84 -2.03
CA PRO A 272 -36.85 -57.93 -2.86
C PRO A 272 -38.05 -57.47 -3.68
N LYS A 273 -38.06 -57.75 -4.98
CA LYS A 273 -39.12 -57.33 -5.92
C LYS A 273 -40.54 -57.73 -5.49
N ALA A 274 -40.67 -58.79 -4.67
CA ALA A 274 -41.93 -59.26 -4.11
C ALA A 274 -42.54 -58.31 -3.05
N ILE A 275 -41.72 -57.60 -2.28
CA ILE A 275 -42.19 -56.66 -1.25
C ILE A 275 -42.53 -55.31 -1.90
N LEU A 276 -41.74 -54.90 -2.89
CA LEU A 276 -41.98 -53.68 -3.66
C LEU A 276 -43.31 -53.74 -4.44
N SER A 277 -43.64 -54.89 -5.05
CA SER A 277 -44.90 -55.09 -5.76
C SER A 277 -46.12 -55.13 -4.82
N HIS A 278 -45.94 -55.58 -3.57
CA HIS A 278 -46.99 -55.57 -2.56
C HIS A 278 -47.28 -54.16 -2.05
N LEU A 279 -46.23 -53.35 -1.78
CA LEU A 279 -46.36 -51.95 -1.40
C LEU A 279 -47.00 -51.10 -2.51
N LEU A 280 -46.59 -51.26 -3.77
CA LEU A 280 -47.18 -50.51 -4.89
C LEU A 280 -48.64 -50.90 -5.17
N ARG A 281 -49.07 -52.11 -4.79
CA ARG A 281 -50.48 -52.53 -4.86
C ARG A 281 -51.34 -51.95 -3.74
N THR A 282 -50.78 -51.68 -2.57
CA THR A 282 -51.52 -51.09 -1.44
C THR A 282 -51.74 -49.58 -1.55
N PHE A 283 -51.01 -48.90 -2.43
CA PHE A 283 -51.17 -47.46 -2.71
C PHE A 283 -52.01 -47.15 -3.96
N LYS A 284 -52.56 -48.18 -4.63
CA LYS A 284 -53.44 -48.06 -5.79
C LYS A 284 -54.86 -48.47 -5.40
#